data_AF-A0A2N3G8T4-F1
#
_entry.id   AF-A0A2N3G8T4-F1
#
_cell.length_a   1.000
_cell.length_b   1.000
_cell.length_c   1.000
_cell.angle_alpha   90.00
_cell.angle_beta   90.00
_cell.angle_gamma   90.00
#
_symmetry.space_group_name_H-M   'P 1'
#
loop_
_entity.id
_entity.type
_entity.pdbx_description
1 polymer ?
#
loop_
_entity_poly.entity_id
_entity_poly.type
_entity_poly.pdbx_seq_one_letter_code
_entity_poly.pdbx_strand_id
1 'polypeptide(L)'
;RIVDLTSHPAGALVVVYMALFATIVPFGAFLAARHHIDATQALVVSTLEPVVAAAVAFILFGEAFSPLQLGGGALVIAAIIVVQRYPGAPRIAPELPPAP
;
A
#
# COMPACT_ATOMS: atom_id res chain seq x y z
N ARG A 1 18.05 23.33 3.97
CA ARG A 1 18.39 22.17 3.09
C ARG A 1 18.23 20.90 3.91
N ILE A 2 17.93 19.73 3.33
CA ILE A 2 17.84 18.44 4.07
C ILE A 2 19.08 18.20 4.96
N VAL A 3 20.25 18.64 4.49
CA VAL A 3 21.52 18.59 5.22
C VAL A 3 21.50 19.37 6.55
N ASP A 4 20.74 20.47 6.63
CA ASP A 4 20.56 21.27 7.85
C ASP A 4 19.56 20.63 8.84
N LEU A 5 18.69 19.75 8.34
CA LEU A 5 17.74 19.01 9.15
C LEU A 5 18.47 17.85 9.86
N THR A 6 19.34 17.16 9.14
CA THR A 6 20.15 16.06 9.69
C THR A 6 21.30 16.51 10.59
N SER A 7 21.72 17.77 10.51
CA SER A 7 22.76 18.31 11.40
C SER A 7 22.27 18.52 12.83
N HIS A 8 20.94 18.63 13.03
CA HIS A 8 20.33 18.63 14.35
C HIS A 8 19.96 17.19 14.76
N PRO A 9 20.29 16.74 15.98
CA PRO A 9 20.02 15.37 16.42
C PRO A 9 18.53 15.00 16.35
N ALA A 10 17.64 15.97 16.57
CA ALA A 10 16.20 15.78 16.41
C ALA A 10 15.78 15.51 14.96
N GLY A 11 16.36 16.21 13.98
CA GLY A 11 16.02 16.00 12.58
C GLY A 11 16.62 14.72 12.02
N ALA A 12 17.81 14.31 12.47
CA ALA A 12 18.36 12.98 12.19
C ALA A 12 17.43 11.86 12.70
N LEU A 13 16.90 11.99 13.92
CA LEU A 13 15.94 11.03 14.47
C LEU A 13 14.65 10.93 13.65
N VAL A 14 14.11 12.06 13.18
CA VAL A 14 12.92 12.07 12.32
C VAL A 14 13.19 11.35 10.99
N VAL A 15 14.35 11.58 10.38
CA VAL A 15 14.73 10.90 9.12
C VAL A 15 14.85 9.40 9.32
N VAL A 16 15.50 8.96 10.41
CA VAL A 16 15.62 7.53 10.75
C VAL A 16 14.25 6.92 11.02
N TYR A 17 13.40 7.61 11.78
CA TYR A 17 12.03 7.17 12.06
C TYR A 17 11.23 7.00 10.76
N MET A 18 11.25 7.98 9.85
CA MET A 18 10.59 7.88 8.55
C MET A 18 11.15 6.74 7.70
N ALA A 19 12.48 6.61 7.61
CA ALA A 19 13.11 5.54 6.85
C ALA A 19 12.67 4.15 7.35
N LEU A 20 12.57 3.97 8.66
CA LEU A 20 12.15 2.71 9.26
C LEU A 20 10.65 2.46 9.07
N PHE A 21 9.81 3.39 9.51
CA PHE A 21 8.36 3.16 9.62
C PHE A 21 7.57 3.48 8.36
N ALA A 22 8.04 4.41 7.51
CA ALA A 22 7.39 4.73 6.24
C ALA A 22 7.98 3.94 5.06
N THR A 23 9.08 3.21 5.24
CA THR A 23 9.72 2.48 4.14
C THR A 23 10.14 1.06 4.52
N ILE A 24 11.16 0.88 5.37
CA ILE A 24 11.76 -0.44 5.59
C ILE A 24 10.74 -1.45 6.14
N VAL A 25 9.97 -1.07 7.15
CA VAL A 25 8.96 -1.95 7.77
C VAL A 25 7.82 -2.26 6.80
N PRO A 26 7.16 -1.27 6.15
CA PRO A 26 6.11 -1.55 5.16
C PRO A 26 6.57 -2.41 3.98
N PHE A 27 7.71 -2.07 3.36
CA PHE A 27 8.23 -2.84 2.22
C PHE A 27 8.70 -4.24 2.64
N GLY A 28 9.31 -4.37 3.82
CA GLY A 28 9.67 -5.67 4.38
C GLY A 28 8.44 -6.56 4.61
N ALA A 29 7.38 -6.01 5.20
CA ALA A 29 6.12 -6.71 5.39
C ALA A 29 5.46 -7.09 4.05
N PHE A 30 5.49 -6.20 3.05
CA PHE A 30 4.97 -6.47 1.71
C PHE A 30 5.74 -7.62 1.02
N LEU A 31 7.07 -7.59 1.06
CA LEU A 31 7.91 -8.67 0.53
C LEU A 31 7.66 -10.00 1.26
N ALA A 32 7.53 -9.98 2.59
CA ALA A 32 7.21 -11.16 3.38
C ALA A 32 5.80 -11.72 3.06
N ALA A 33 4.83 -10.84 2.81
CA ALA A 33 3.48 -11.24 2.41
C ALA A 33 3.46 -11.96 1.05
N ARG A 34 4.36 -11.63 0.12
CA ARG A 34 4.46 -12.32 -1.18
C ARG A 34 4.79 -13.82 -1.07
N HIS A 35 5.29 -14.30 0.08
CA HIS A 35 5.46 -15.74 0.32
C HIS A 35 4.15 -16.46 0.65
N HIS A 36 3.09 -15.72 0.98
CA HIS A 36 1.79 -16.27 1.42
C HIS A 36 0.67 -16.01 0.41
N ILE A 37 0.78 -14.97 -0.41
CA ILE A 37 -0.19 -14.60 -1.44
C ILE A 37 0.50 -14.27 -2.75
N ASP A 38 -0.18 -14.51 -3.87
CA ASP A 38 0.33 -14.17 -5.20
C ASP A 38 0.59 -12.67 -5.33
N ALA A 39 1.59 -12.29 -6.14
CA ALA A 39 1.97 -10.90 -6.34
C ALA A 39 0.79 -10.01 -6.81
N THR A 40 -0.10 -10.55 -7.63
CA THR A 40 -1.32 -9.86 -8.07
C THR A 40 -2.27 -9.61 -6.91
N GLN A 41 -2.48 -10.59 -6.02
CA GLN A 41 -3.33 -10.41 -4.85
C GLN A 41 -2.71 -9.42 -3.86
N ALA A 42 -1.39 -9.46 -3.68
CA ALA A 42 -0.68 -8.50 -2.82
C ALA A 42 -0.88 -7.05 -3.31
N LEU A 43 -0.75 -6.80 -4.62
CA LEU A 43 -0.98 -5.48 -5.20
C LEU A 43 -2.43 -4.99 -5.02
N VAL A 44 -3.39 -5.89 -5.17
CA VAL A 44 -4.81 -5.58 -4.95
C VAL A 44 -5.08 -5.26 -3.49
N VAL A 45 -4.52 -6.04 -2.55
CA VAL A 45 -4.62 -5.78 -1.11
C VAL A 45 -3.95 -4.46 -0.73
N SER A 46 -2.85 -4.06 -1.39
CA SER A 46 -2.23 -2.75 -1.17
C SER A 46 -3.17 -1.58 -1.49
N THR A 47 -4.19 -1.77 -2.34
CA THR A 47 -5.21 -0.73 -2.55
C THR A 47 -6.15 -0.52 -1.35
N LEU A 48 -6.03 -1.33 -0.29
CA LEU A 48 -6.64 -1.04 1.02
C LEU A 48 -5.96 0.11 1.76
N GLU A 49 -4.76 0.54 1.34
CA GLU A 49 -4.04 1.67 1.96
C GLU A 49 -4.94 2.88 2.25
N PRO A 50 -5.71 3.45 1.29
CA PRO A 50 -6.61 4.57 1.56
C PRO A 50 -7.68 4.27 2.63
N VAL A 51 -8.16 3.02 2.70
CA VAL A 51 -9.18 2.60 3.69
C VAL A 51 -8.56 2.51 5.08
N VAL A 52 -7.36 1.91 5.18
CA VAL A 52 -6.62 1.81 6.45
C VAL A 52 -6.19 3.20 6.91
N ALA A 53 -5.68 4.04 6.00
CA ALA A 53 -5.31 5.42 6.29
C ALA A 53 -6.50 6.23 6.81
N ALA A 54 -7.68 6.10 6.17
CA ALA A 54 -8.90 6.71 6.67
C ALA A 54 -9.29 6.18 8.06
N ALA A 55 -9.29 4.87 8.29
CA ALA A 55 -9.60 4.30 9.60
C ALA A 55 -8.64 4.80 10.70
N VAL A 56 -7.34 4.87 10.40
CA VAL A 56 -6.33 5.43 11.32
C VAL A 56 -6.57 6.92 11.57
N ALA A 57 -6.90 7.69 10.53
CA ALA A 57 -7.21 9.10 10.65
C ALA A 57 -8.41 9.34 11.59
N PHE A 58 -9.47 8.55 11.44
CA PHE A 58 -10.63 8.56 12.32
C PHE A 58 -10.28 8.24 13.77
N ILE A 59 -9.54 7.15 14.00
CA ILE A 59 -9.24 6.66 15.36
C ILE A 59 -8.28 7.60 16.09
N LEU A 60 -7.23 8.07 15.41
CA LEU A 60 -6.17 8.86 16.05
C LEU A 60 -6.49 10.36 16.11
N PHE A 61 -7.19 10.89 15.11
CA PHE A 61 -7.44 12.34 14.99
C PHE A 61 -8.92 12.71 15.17
N GLY A 62 -9.83 11.73 15.25
CA GLY A 62 -11.26 11.99 15.42
C GLY A 62 -11.91 12.67 14.21
N GLU A 63 -11.34 12.53 13.02
CA GLU A 63 -11.86 13.18 11.81
C GLU A 63 -13.25 12.69 11.44
N ALA A 64 -14.21 13.60 11.28
CA ALA A 64 -15.54 13.26 10.79
C ALA A 64 -15.53 13.13 9.26
N PHE A 65 -15.90 11.96 8.75
CA PHE A 65 -16.00 11.77 7.30
C PHE A 65 -17.26 12.37 6.72
N SER A 66 -17.10 13.06 5.59
CA SER A 66 -18.23 13.43 4.76
C SER A 66 -18.90 12.20 4.14
N PRO A 67 -20.20 12.28 3.78
CA PRO A 67 -20.88 11.20 3.08
C PRO A 67 -20.18 10.75 1.79
N LEU A 68 -19.51 11.68 1.09
CA LEU A 68 -18.77 11.38 -0.13
C LEU A 68 -17.51 10.55 0.14
N GLN A 69 -16.78 10.84 1.23
CA GLN A 69 -15.61 10.03 1.65
C GLN A 69 -16.03 8.61 2.04
N LEU A 70 -17.14 8.46 2.75
CA LEU A 70 -17.70 7.15 3.08
C LEU A 70 -18.10 6.37 1.82
N GLY A 71 -18.72 7.06 0.85
CA GLY A 71 -19.06 6.47 -0.46
C GLY A 71 -17.82 6.00 -1.23
N GLY A 72 -16.76 6.82 -1.26
CA GLY A 72 -15.48 6.46 -1.87
C GLY A 72 -14.82 5.25 -1.19
N GLY A 73 -14.80 5.23 0.15
CA GLY A 73 -14.26 4.10 0.93
C GLY A 73 -15.02 2.79 0.67
N ALA A 74 -16.35 2.85 0.63
CA ALA A 74 -17.19 1.70 0.30
C ALA A 74 -16.91 1.17 -1.12
N LEU A 75 -16.73 2.08 -2.09
CA LEU A 75 -16.40 1.71 -3.48
C LEU A 75 -15.05 0.99 -3.59
N VAL A 76 -14.03 1.46 -2.86
CA VAL A 76 -12.70 0.80 -2.81
C VAL A 76 -12.82 -0.61 -2.24
N ILE A 77 -13.52 -0.78 -1.12
CA ILE A 77 -13.74 -2.10 -0.50
C ILE A 77 -14.46 -3.04 -1.48
N ALA A 78 -15.51 -2.56 -2.16
CA ALA A 78 -16.25 -3.35 -3.13
C ALA A 78 -15.36 -3.79 -4.31
N ALA A 79 -14.54 -2.89 -4.86
CA ALA A 79 -13.60 -3.20 -5.93
C ALA A 79 -12.61 -4.30 -5.52
N ILE A 80 -12.06 -4.21 -4.31
CA ILE A 80 -11.11 -5.19 -3.78
C ILE A 80 -11.78 -6.56 -3.64
N ILE A 81 -13.00 -6.62 -3.09
CA ILE A 81 -13.74 -7.88 -2.99
C ILE A 81 -13.97 -8.50 -4.37
N VAL A 82 -14.38 -7.71 -5.36
CA VAL A 82 -14.60 -8.20 -6.73
C VAL A 82 -13.30 -8.73 -7.33
N VAL A 83 -12.21 -7.96 -7.27
CA VAL A 83 -10.93 -8.37 -7.89
C VAL A 83 -10.35 -9.61 -7.21
N GLN A 84 -10.45 -9.72 -5.88
CA GLN A 84 -9.97 -10.89 -5.13
C GLN A 84 -10.76 -12.17 -5.44
N ARG A 85 -12.03 -12.05 -5.89
CA ARG A 85 -12.87 -13.18 -6.27
C ARG A 85 -12.63 -13.68 -7.70
N TYR A 86 -12.02 -12.85 -8.55
CA TYR A 86 -11.68 -13.21 -9.93
C TYR A 86 -10.18 -12.99 -10.18
N PRO A 87 -9.30 -13.89 -9.71
CA PRO A 87 -7.88 -13.81 -10.05
C PRO A 87 -7.74 -13.90 -11.57
N GLY A 88 -7.37 -12.79 -12.22
CA GLY A 88 -7.08 -12.79 -13.65
C GLY A 88 -5.96 -13.80 -13.92
N ALA A 89 -6.21 -14.74 -14.84
CA ALA A 89 -5.23 -15.76 -15.19
C ALA A 89 -3.88 -15.11 -15.56
N PRO A 90 -2.73 -15.57 -15.02
CA PRO A 90 -1.43 -15.10 -15.44
C PRO A 90 -1.25 -15.34 -16.94
N ARG A 91 -1.38 -14.29 -17.76
CA ARG A 91 -0.94 -14.34 -19.15
C ARG A 91 0.58 -14.23 -19.18
N ILE A 92 1.25 -15.33 -18.85
CA ILE A 92 2.59 -15.59 -19.38
C ILE A 92 2.35 -16.05 -20.80
N ALA A 93 2.28 -15.10 -21.75
CA ALA A 93 2.30 -15.47 -23.16
C ALA A 93 3.63 -16.20 -23.41
N PRO A 94 3.61 -17.42 -23.99
CA PRO A 94 4.83 -18.04 -24.45
C PRO A 94 5.51 -17.07 -25.40
N GLU A 95 6.76 -16.70 -25.11
CA GLU A 95 7.58 -15.95 -26.05
C GLU A 95 7.62 -16.79 -27.33
N LEU A 96 6.93 -16.32 -28.37
CA LEU A 96 6.88 -17.02 -29.65
C LEU A 96 8.34 -17.14 -30.12
N PRO A 97 8.81 -18.36 -30.50
CA PRO A 97 10.12 -18.51 -31.10
C PRO A 97 10.26 -17.52 -32.26
N PRO A 98 11.45 -16.91 -32.45
CA PRO A 98 11.68 -16.05 -33.59
C PRO A 98 11.32 -16.82 -34.87
N ALA A 99 10.55 -16.16 -35.74
CA ALA A 99 10.12 -16.74 -37.01
C ALA A 99 11.35 -17.21 -37.83
N PRO A 100 11.23 -18.32 -38.60
CA PRO A 100 12.34 -18.90 -39.35
C PRO A 100 12.93 -17.95 -40.39
#